data_AF-A0A3M7KV35-F1
#
_entry.id   AF-A0A3M7KV35-F1
#
_cell.length_a   1.000
_cell.length_b   1.000
_cell.length_c   1.000
_cell.angle_alpha   90.00
_cell.angle_beta   90.00
_cell.angle_gamma   90.00
#
_symmetry.space_group_name_H-M   'P 1'
#
loop_
_entity.id
_entity.type
_entity.pdbx_description
1 polymer ?
#
loop_
_entity_poly.entity_id
_entity_poly.type
_entity_poly.pdbx_seq_one_letter_code
_entity_poly.pdbx_strand_id
1 'polypeptide(L)'
;DFNKAAEEAKTLPEATTNDEKLILYALFKQGTVGDVNTSRPGVFDLKGKAKWDAWDKQKGKDKETAQKDYIAKVAELKAKYA
;
A
#
# COMPACT_ATOMS: atom_id res chain seq x y z
N ASP A 1 -3.82 10.05 -11.69
CA ASP A 1 -2.66 9.22 -12.07
C ASP A 1 -1.97 8.60 -10.87
N PHE A 2 -1.41 7.40 -11.03
CA PHE A 2 -0.76 6.65 -9.96
C PHE A 2 0.47 7.38 -9.39
N ASN A 3 1.36 7.90 -10.26
CA ASN A 3 2.54 8.64 -9.80
C ASN A 3 2.17 9.89 -9.00
N LYS A 4 1.15 10.63 -9.44
CA LYS A 4 0.63 11.79 -8.69
C LYS A 4 0.08 11.38 -7.33
N ALA A 5 -0.72 10.32 -7.27
CA ALA A 5 -1.22 9.79 -6.00
C ALA A 5 -0.07 9.33 -5.08
N ALA A 6 1.02 8.79 -5.63
CA ALA A 6 2.18 8.39 -4.84
C ALA A 6 2.94 9.59 -4.23
N GLU A 7 3.02 10.72 -4.94
CA GLU A 7 3.56 11.97 -4.39
C GLU A 7 2.62 12.54 -3.32
N GLU A 8 1.32 12.54 -3.58
CA GLU A 8 0.32 13.02 -2.62
C GLU A 8 0.25 12.14 -1.35
N ALA A 9 0.50 10.84 -1.45
CA ALA A 9 0.56 9.95 -0.29
C ALA A 9 1.69 10.33 0.68
N LYS A 10 2.77 10.97 0.21
CA LYS A 10 3.87 11.44 1.07
C LYS A 10 3.46 12.64 1.94
N THR A 11 2.41 13.35 1.56
CA THR A 11 1.92 14.53 2.30
C THR A 11 0.83 14.17 3.31
N LEU A 12 0.49 12.89 3.47
CA LEU A 12 -0.46 12.43 4.50
C LEU A 12 0.13 12.67 5.91
N PRO A 13 -0.69 13.11 6.88
CA PRO A 13 -0.19 13.47 8.20
C PRO A 13 0.29 12.27 9.01
N GLU A 14 1.08 12.51 10.06
CA GLU A 14 1.56 11.46 10.95
C GLU A 14 0.44 10.68 11.64
N ALA A 15 -0.73 11.32 11.83
CA ALA A 15 -1.97 10.73 12.33
C ALA A 15 -2.55 9.61 11.44
N THR A 16 -2.00 9.41 10.24
CA THR A 16 -2.32 8.25 9.38
C THR A 16 -1.93 6.96 10.10
N THR A 17 -2.90 6.08 10.28
CA THR A 17 -2.74 4.84 11.05
C THR A 17 -1.81 3.86 10.33
N ASN A 18 -1.25 2.91 11.09
CA ASN A 18 -0.40 1.87 10.52
C ASN A 18 -1.16 1.00 9.51
N ASP A 19 -2.43 0.71 9.74
CA ASP A 19 -3.25 -0.10 8.83
C ASP A 19 -3.46 0.60 7.49
N GLU A 20 -3.72 1.91 7.50
CA GLU A 20 -3.83 2.70 6.27
C GLU A 20 -2.50 2.75 5.50
N LYS A 21 -1.37 2.93 6.21
CA LYS A 21 -0.03 2.86 5.61
C LYS A 21 0.26 1.48 5.01
N LEU A 22 -0.19 0.40 5.66
CA LEU A 22 -0.02 -0.96 5.16
C LEU A 22 -0.86 -1.22 3.90
N ILE A 23 -2.09 -0.72 3.84
CA ILE A 23 -2.93 -0.80 2.64
C ILE A 23 -2.27 -0.06 1.47
N LEU A 24 -1.80 1.17 1.69
CA LEU A 24 -1.08 1.94 0.67
C LEU A 24 0.18 1.19 0.21
N TYR A 25 0.97 0.64 1.13
CA TYR A 25 2.14 -0.16 0.77
C TYR A 25 1.78 -1.38 -0.08
N ALA A 26 0.76 -2.15 0.32
CA ALA A 26 0.33 -3.35 -0.38
C ALA A 26 -0.13 -3.06 -1.81
N LEU A 27 -1.01 -2.05 -1.97
CA LEU A 27 -1.51 -1.63 -3.27
C LEU A 27 -0.40 -1.05 -4.15
N PHE A 28 0.52 -0.28 -3.58
CA PHE A 28 1.68 0.25 -4.31
C PHE A 28 2.58 -0.88 -4.82
N LYS A 29 2.89 -1.88 -3.97
CA LYS A 29 3.71 -3.03 -4.35
C LYS A 29 3.02 -3.89 -5.41
N GLN A 30 1.72 -4.16 -5.25
CA GLN A 30 0.95 -4.89 -6.25
C GLN A 30 0.85 -4.13 -7.58
N GLY A 31 0.63 -2.82 -7.55
CA GLY A 31 0.52 -1.98 -8.74
C GLY A 31 1.83 -1.77 -9.50
N THR A 32 2.99 -1.95 -8.86
CA THR A 32 4.31 -1.77 -9.47
C THR A 32 4.97 -3.09 -9.82
N VAL A 33 5.05 -4.00 -8.85
CA VAL A 33 5.73 -5.29 -9.00
C VAL A 33 4.76 -6.37 -9.50
N GLY A 34 3.52 -6.37 -9.01
CA GLY A 34 2.58 -7.48 -9.16
C GLY A 34 2.59 -8.35 -7.90
N ASP A 35 2.28 -9.64 -8.07
CA ASP A 35 2.26 -10.61 -6.98
C ASP A 35 3.57 -10.64 -6.19
N VAL A 36 3.44 -10.87 -4.87
CA VAL A 36 4.60 -10.98 -3.97
C VAL A 36 5.56 -12.07 -4.43
N ASN A 37 6.85 -11.71 -4.51
CA ASN A 37 7.90 -12.54 -5.09
C ASN A 37 9.13 -12.68 -4.18
N THR A 38 9.01 -12.30 -2.91
CA THR A 38 10.08 -12.41 -1.90
C THR A 38 9.65 -13.36 -0.79
N SER A 39 10.62 -13.92 -0.07
CA SER A 39 10.34 -14.71 1.14
C SER A 39 9.70 -13.85 2.22
N ARG A 40 8.81 -14.45 3.00
CA ARG A 40 8.19 -13.81 4.15
C ARG A 40 9.23 -13.56 5.26
N PRO A 41 9.33 -12.32 5.81
CA PRO A 41 10.25 -12.03 6.90
C PRO A 41 10.01 -12.88 8.15
N GLY A 42 11.09 -13.12 8.92
CA GLY A 42 11.07 -13.91 10.15
C GLY A 42 10.33 -13.21 11.30
N VAL A 43 10.02 -13.98 12.36
CA VAL A 43 9.17 -13.52 13.48
C VAL A 43 9.71 -12.31 14.27
N PHE A 44 11.01 -12.05 14.18
CA PHE A 44 11.63 -10.88 14.83
C PHE A 44 11.49 -9.58 14.03
N ASP A 45 11.18 -9.66 12.72
CA ASP A 45 10.88 -8.48 11.88
C ASP A 45 9.37 -8.30 11.73
N LEU A 46 8.72 -7.86 12.81
CA LEU A 46 7.26 -7.66 12.84
C LEU A 46 6.78 -6.66 11.78
N LYS A 47 7.56 -5.61 11.50
CA LYS A 47 7.22 -4.57 10.53
C LYS A 47 7.33 -5.07 9.10
N GLY A 48 8.43 -5.75 8.76
CA GLY A 48 8.60 -6.38 7.46
C GLY A 48 7.55 -7.46 7.22
N LYS A 49 7.27 -8.28 8.24
CA LYS A 49 6.21 -9.29 8.20
C LYS A 49 4.84 -8.67 7.94
N ALA A 50 4.47 -7.59 8.62
CA ALA A 50 3.19 -6.92 8.39
C ALA A 50 3.06 -6.34 6.96
N LYS A 51 4.14 -5.73 6.45
CA LYS A 51 4.20 -5.24 5.07
C LYS A 51 4.07 -6.37 4.05
N TRP A 52 4.79 -7.46 4.26
CA TRP A 52 4.74 -8.65 3.40
C TRP A 52 3.34 -9.27 3.43
N ASP A 53 2.77 -9.47 4.62
CA ASP A 53 1.42 -10.02 4.81
C ASP A 53 0.37 -9.14 4.13
N ALA A 54 0.53 -7.80 4.18
CA ALA A 54 -0.38 -6.88 3.50
C ALA A 54 -0.27 -6.99 1.97
N TRP A 55 0.95 -7.11 1.42
CA TRP A 55 1.17 -7.29 -0.01
C TRP A 55 0.66 -8.65 -0.51
N ASP A 56 0.96 -9.74 0.20
CA ASP A 56 0.49 -11.09 -0.13
C ASP A 56 -1.03 -11.19 -0.20
N LYS A 57 -1.76 -10.44 0.65
CA LYS A 57 -3.24 -10.34 0.57
C LYS A 57 -3.76 -9.74 -0.75
N GLN A 58 -2.94 -9.03 -1.51
CA GLN A 58 -3.32 -8.47 -2.82
C GLN A 58 -2.97 -9.39 -3.99
N LYS A 59 -2.39 -10.58 -3.71
CA LYS A 59 -2.00 -11.54 -4.74
C LYS A 59 -3.17 -11.92 -5.65
N GLY A 60 -2.90 -11.98 -6.95
CA GLY A 60 -3.89 -12.23 -8.00
C GLY A 60 -4.63 -10.99 -8.49
N LYS A 61 -4.50 -9.84 -7.80
CA LYS A 61 -5.01 -8.55 -8.30
C LYS A 61 -4.09 -8.05 -9.42
N ASP A 62 -4.65 -7.69 -10.56
CA ASP A 62 -3.84 -7.12 -11.65
C ASP A 62 -3.27 -5.74 -11.28
N LYS A 63 -2.18 -5.34 -11.96
CA LYS A 63 -1.46 -4.10 -11.64
C LYS A 63 -2.33 -2.86 -11.83
N GLU A 64 -3.18 -2.83 -12.86
CA GLU A 64 -3.98 -1.66 -13.18
C GLU A 64 -5.07 -1.44 -12.11
N THR A 65 -5.74 -2.51 -11.69
CA THR A 65 -6.70 -2.48 -10.59
C THR A 65 -6.03 -2.07 -9.28
N ALA A 66 -4.85 -2.60 -8.97
CA ALA A 66 -4.11 -2.19 -7.78
C ALA A 66 -3.72 -0.70 -7.79
N GLN A 67 -3.34 -0.16 -8.95
CA GLN A 67 -3.06 1.27 -9.10
C GLN A 67 -4.33 2.12 -8.95
N LYS A 68 -5.47 1.69 -9.50
CA LYS A 68 -6.77 2.38 -9.33
C LYS A 68 -7.20 2.41 -7.86
N ASP A 69 -7.10 1.27 -7.17
CA ASP A 69 -7.39 1.16 -5.74
C ASP A 69 -6.45 2.03 -4.90
N TYR A 70 -5.17 2.10 -5.26
CA TYR A 70 -4.21 2.98 -4.61
C TYR A 70 -4.61 4.45 -4.72
N ILE A 71 -4.97 4.91 -5.93
CA ILE A 71 -5.42 6.28 -6.17
C ILE A 71 -6.68 6.59 -5.34
N ALA A 72 -7.66 5.67 -5.35
CA ALA A 72 -8.88 5.82 -4.56
C ALA A 72 -8.58 5.91 -3.07
N LYS A 73 -7.68 5.06 -2.56
CA LYS A 73 -7.31 5.06 -1.14
C LYS A 73 -6.58 6.33 -0.73
N VAL A 74 -5.68 6.86 -1.56
CA VAL A 74 -5.01 8.14 -1.29
C VAL A 74 -6.04 9.28 -1.23
N ALA A 75 -7.00 9.32 -2.17
CA ALA A 75 -8.05 10.32 -2.17
C ALA A 75 -8.93 10.24 -0.91
N GLU A 76 -9.33 9.03 -0.50
CA GLU A 76 -10.08 8.78 0.74
C GLU A 76 -9.32 9.30 1.96
N LEU A 77 -8.03 8.98 2.09
CA LEU A 77 -7.22 9.40 3.23
C LEU A 77 -7.01 10.92 3.24
N LYS A 78 -6.80 11.53 2.07
CA LYS A 78 -6.72 12.99 1.98
C LYS A 78 -8.00 13.66 2.43
N ALA A 79 -9.16 13.13 2.04
CA ALA A 79 -10.45 13.66 2.50
C ALA A 79 -10.67 13.45 4.00
N LYS A 80 -10.23 12.31 4.55
CA LYS A 80 -10.32 11.98 5.98
C LYS A 80 -9.50 12.91 6.86
N TYR A 81 -8.35 13.36 6.37
CA TYR A 81 -7.37 14.17 7.11
C TYR A 81 -7.30 15.64 6.66
N ALA A 82 -8.25 16.07 5.83
CA ALA A 82 -8.37 17.46 5.36
C ALA A 82 -8.82 18.41 6.48
#